data_AF-A0A8T6L5V7-F1
#
_entry.id   AF-A0A8T6L5V7-F1
#
_cell.length_a   1.000
_cell.length_b   1.000
_cell.length_c   1.000
_cell.angle_alpha   90.00
_cell.angle_beta   90.00
_cell.angle_gamma   90.00
#
_symmetry.space_group_name_H-M   'P 1'
#
loop_
_entity.id
_entity.type
_entity.pdbx_description
1 polymer ?
#
loop_
_entity_poly.entity_id
_entity_poly.type
_entity_poly.pdbx_seq_one_letter_code
_entity_poly.pdbx_strand_id
1 'polypeptide(L)'
;MKPTNIQDPNYFHKVVDCQWACPAHTPVPEYIRLIAQERYTEAYMLNWDSNVFPGILGRTCDRPCEPACRRVRTEEKPVAICRLKRVAADHKGDIRPYMPRVPTAKNGKRIALLGAGPASLAVA
;
A
#
# COMPACT_ATOMS: atom_id res chain seq x y z
N MET A 1 17.68 -13.16 -23.97
CA MET A 1 16.67 -12.97 -22.91
C MET A 1 15.80 -14.22 -22.89
N LYS A 2 15.51 -14.84 -21.74
CA LYS A 2 14.60 -16.00 -21.72
C LYS A 2 13.17 -15.53 -22.05
N PRO A 3 12.38 -16.28 -22.85
CA PRO A 3 10.99 -15.95 -23.11
C PRO A 3 10.16 -15.90 -21.83
N THR A 4 9.16 -15.01 -21.82
CA THR A 4 8.16 -14.91 -20.75
C THR A 4 7.37 -16.22 -20.62
N ASN A 5 7.38 -16.82 -19.43
CA ASN A 5 6.57 -18.01 -19.16
C ASN A 5 5.14 -17.60 -18.78
N ILE A 6 4.24 -17.62 -19.77
CA ILE A 6 2.82 -17.29 -19.59
C ILE A 6 1.99 -18.42 -18.94
N GLN A 7 2.57 -19.60 -18.73
CA GLN A 7 1.89 -20.76 -18.14
C GLN A 7 1.90 -20.74 -16.60
N ASP A 8 2.74 -19.91 -15.99
CA ASP A 8 2.81 -19.73 -14.54
C ASP A 8 2.10 -18.42 -14.15
N PRO A 9 0.92 -18.47 -13.49
CA PRO A 9 0.22 -17.28 -13.01
C PRO A 9 1.10 -16.37 -12.14
N ASN A 10 2.04 -16.94 -11.38
CA ASN A 10 2.96 -16.17 -10.53
C ASN A 10 3.89 -15.26 -11.34
N TYR A 11 4.15 -15.60 -12.61
CA TYR A 11 4.92 -14.73 -13.50
C TYR A 11 4.26 -13.36 -13.63
N PHE A 12 2.94 -13.31 -13.83
CA PHE A 12 2.18 -12.07 -13.98
C PHE A 12 2.10 -11.27 -12.68
N HIS A 13 2.02 -11.96 -11.53
CA HIS A 13 2.06 -11.32 -10.21
C HIS A 13 3.43 -10.70 -9.88
N LYS A 14 4.53 -11.28 -10.39
CA LYS A 14 5.89 -10.78 -10.19
C LYS A 14 6.30 -9.64 -11.14
N VAL A 15 5.48 -9.25 -12.11
CA VAL A 15 5.83 -8.19 -13.09
C VAL A 15 6.13 -6.84 -12.43
N VAL A 16 5.60 -6.61 -11.21
CA VAL A 16 5.83 -5.40 -10.43
C VAL A 16 6.66 -5.72 -9.17
N ASP A 17 7.98 -5.79 -9.34
CA ASP A 17 8.93 -6.19 -8.27
C ASP A 17 8.72 -5.46 -6.94
N CYS A 18 8.46 -4.14 -6.97
CA CYS A 18 8.27 -3.34 -5.76
C CYS A 18 6.96 -3.67 -5.01
N GLN A 19 5.91 -4.06 -5.73
CA GLN A 19 4.64 -4.51 -5.14
C GLN A 19 4.79 -5.94 -4.61
N TRP A 20 5.50 -6.80 -5.33
CA TRP A 20 5.78 -8.17 -4.89
C TRP A 20 6.65 -8.22 -3.63
N ALA A 21 7.65 -7.34 -3.53
CA ALA A 21 8.52 -7.24 -2.36
C ALA A 21 7.83 -6.61 -1.13
N CYS A 22 6.68 -5.97 -1.30
CA CYS A 22 5.93 -5.41 -0.19
C CYS A 22 5.10 -6.50 0.50
N PRO A 23 5.23 -6.73 1.82
CA PRO A 23 4.43 -7.75 2.53
C PRO A 23 2.92 -7.52 2.44
N ALA A 24 2.50 -6.26 2.29
CA ALA A 24 1.10 -5.88 2.15
C ALA A 24 0.64 -5.84 0.67
N HIS A 25 1.51 -6.17 -0.30
CA HIS A 25 1.23 -6.12 -1.73
C HIS A 25 0.59 -4.79 -2.22
N THR A 26 0.93 -3.68 -1.57
CA THR A 26 0.34 -2.36 -1.87
C THR A 26 0.55 -1.98 -3.34
N PRO A 27 -0.42 -1.38 -4.04
CA PRO A 27 -0.35 -1.07 -5.47
C PRO A 27 0.60 0.11 -5.77
N VAL A 28 1.91 -0.14 -5.65
CA VAL A 28 2.98 0.86 -5.73
C VAL A 28 2.88 1.77 -6.96
N PRO A 29 2.79 1.25 -8.19
CA PRO A 29 2.78 2.11 -9.37
C PRO A 29 1.55 3.03 -9.43
N GLU A 30 0.42 2.56 -8.93
CA GLU A 30 -0.87 3.23 -9.08
C GLU A 30 -0.98 4.43 -8.14
N TYR A 31 -0.67 4.28 -6.85
CA TYR A 31 -0.70 5.45 -5.96
C TYR A 31 0.41 6.45 -6.29
N ILE A 32 1.55 6.02 -6.85
CA ILE A 32 2.59 6.96 -7.32
C ILE A 32 2.06 7.79 -8.49
N ARG A 33 1.30 7.18 -9.41
CA ARG A 33 0.62 7.91 -10.49
C ARG A 33 -0.34 8.96 -9.92
N LEU A 34 -1.14 8.59 -8.92
CA LEU A 34 -2.09 9.51 -8.28
C LEU A 34 -1.36 10.66 -7.58
N ILE A 35 -0.25 10.40 -6.89
CA ILE A 35 0.59 11.44 -6.28
C ILE A 35 1.15 12.40 -7.35
N ALA A 36 1.61 11.89 -8.49
CA ALA A 36 2.10 12.71 -9.59
C ALA A 36 1.00 13.58 -10.23
N GLN A 37 -0.27 13.22 -10.04
CA GLN A 37 -1.45 14.00 -10.45
C GLN A 37 -1.99 14.89 -9.32
N GLU A 38 -1.27 15.02 -8.21
CA GLU A 38 -1.69 15.75 -7.00
C GLU A 38 -2.99 15.22 -6.36
N ARG A 39 -3.39 14.00 -6.72
CA ARG A 39 -4.57 13.30 -6.18
C ARG A 39 -4.22 12.56 -4.89
N TYR A 40 -3.76 13.31 -3.89
CA TYR A 40 -3.20 12.75 -2.64
C TYR A 40 -4.20 11.93 -1.83
N THR A 41 -5.46 12.38 -1.73
CA THR A 41 -6.51 11.66 -0.99
C THR A 41 -6.77 10.29 -1.59
N GLU A 42 -6.87 10.20 -2.91
CA GLU A 42 -7.10 8.94 -3.62
C GLU A 42 -5.89 8.03 -3.53
N ALA A 43 -4.67 8.59 -3.66
CA ALA A 43 -3.44 7.84 -3.43
C ALA A 43 -3.35 7.25 -2.01
N TYR A 44 -3.79 8.02 -1.01
CA TYR A 44 -3.86 7.56 0.38
C TYR A 44 -4.89 6.45 0.55
N MET A 45 -6.09 6.62 0.01
CA MET A 45 -7.17 5.62 0.11
C MET A 45 -6.84 4.33 -0.63
N LEU A 46 -6.15 4.43 -1.77
CA LEU A 46 -5.67 3.25 -2.50
C LEU A 46 -4.62 2.47 -1.70
N ASN A 47 -3.71 3.16 -0.98
CA ASN A 47 -2.82 2.48 -0.05
C ASN A 47 -3.56 1.87 1.13
N TRP A 48 -4.62 2.53 1.60
CA TRP A 48 -5.39 2.13 2.78
C TRP A 48 -6.07 0.77 2.57
N ASP A 49 -6.53 0.47 1.36
CA ASP A 49 -7.16 -0.80 0.99
C ASP A 49 -6.27 -2.02 1.31
N SER A 50 -4.97 -1.91 1.05
CA SER A 50 -4.01 -2.97 1.34
C SER A 50 -3.42 -2.90 2.76
N ASN A 51 -3.45 -1.72 3.39
CA ASN A 51 -2.90 -1.51 4.72
C ASN A 51 -3.55 -0.29 5.40
N VAL A 52 -4.22 -0.52 6.54
CA VAL A 52 -4.97 0.53 7.26
C VAL A 52 -4.11 1.61 7.92
N PHE A 53 -2.78 1.54 7.87
CA PHE A 53 -1.84 2.55 8.40
C PHE A 53 -0.89 3.18 7.37
N PRO A 54 -1.35 3.73 6.23
CA PRO A 54 -0.44 4.27 5.21
C PRO A 54 0.46 5.40 5.73
N GLY A 55 -0.07 6.23 6.63
CA GLY A 55 0.66 7.37 7.20
C GLY A 55 1.77 6.98 8.16
N ILE A 56 1.60 5.89 8.91
CA ILE A 56 2.63 5.32 9.79
C ILE A 56 3.71 4.66 8.93
N LEU A 57 3.31 3.82 7.97
CA LEU A 57 4.27 3.16 7.08
C LEU A 57 5.10 4.13 6.24
N GLY A 58 4.55 5.28 5.84
CA GLY A 58 5.33 6.33 5.18
C GLY A 58 6.46 6.92 6.03
N ARG A 59 6.50 6.61 7.34
CA ARG A 59 7.49 7.11 8.30
C ARG A 59 8.40 6.02 8.84
N THR A 60 7.86 4.82 9.10
CA THR A 60 8.57 3.75 9.83
C THR A 60 8.86 2.52 9.00
N CYS A 61 8.38 2.41 7.75
CA CYS A 61 8.58 1.21 6.95
C CYS A 61 10.07 0.96 6.64
N ASP A 62 10.49 -0.31 6.74
CA ASP A 62 11.83 -0.82 6.40
C ASP A 62 12.14 -0.83 4.89
N ARG A 63 11.15 -0.47 4.07
CA ARG A 63 11.27 -0.24 2.62
C ARG A 63 11.77 -1.45 1.81
N PRO A 64 11.26 -2.68 2.02
CA PRO A 64 11.68 -3.84 1.21
C PRO A 64 11.40 -3.66 -0.30
N CYS A 65 10.45 -2.78 -0.65
CA CYS A 65 10.10 -2.45 -2.02
C CYS A 65 11.11 -1.55 -2.76
N GLU A 66 11.94 -0.78 -2.04
CA GLU A 66 12.89 0.15 -2.68
C GLU A 66 14.09 -0.59 -3.29
N PRO A 67 14.76 -1.54 -2.60
CA PRO A 67 15.82 -2.36 -3.20
C PRO A 67 15.33 -3.21 -4.39
N ALA A 68 14.06 -3.63 -4.38
CA ALA A 68 13.45 -4.39 -5.47
C ALA A 68 13.00 -3.50 -6.65
N CYS A 69 13.04 -2.18 -6.53
CA CYS A 69 12.48 -1.27 -7.53
C CYS A 69 13.18 -1.42 -8.88
N ARG A 70 12.43 -1.72 -9.95
CA ARG A 70 12.98 -1.87 -11.32
C ARG A 70 13.84 -0.69 -11.79
N ARG A 71 13.63 0.53 -11.25
CA ARG A 71 14.44 1.72 -11.54
C ARG A 71 15.94 1.49 -11.28
N VAL A 72 16.32 0.67 -10.29
CA VAL A 72 17.74 0.40 -9.99
C VAL A 72 18.47 -0.37 -11.09
N ARG A 73 17.74 -0.90 -12.08
CA ARG A 73 18.33 -1.59 -13.24
C ARG A 73 18.91 -0.61 -14.26
N THR A 74 18.48 0.66 -14.25
CA THR A 74 18.90 1.69 -15.20
C THR A 74 19.46 2.95 -14.52
N GLU A 75 19.10 3.18 -13.26
CA GLU A 75 19.47 4.35 -12.48
C GLU A 75 20.15 3.93 -11.18
N GLU A 76 20.96 4.80 -10.58
CA GLU A 76 21.66 4.49 -9.32
C GLU A 76 20.74 4.39 -8.10
N LYS A 77 19.60 5.10 -8.12
CA LYS A 77 18.70 5.24 -6.96
C LYS A 77 17.31 4.70 -7.24
N PRO A 78 16.70 3.95 -6.31
CA PRO A 78 15.31 3.52 -6.43
C PRO A 78 14.37 4.72 -6.28
N VAL A 79 13.10 4.50 -6.62
CA VAL A 79 12.06 5.46 -6.25
C VAL A 79 11.93 5.47 -4.72
N ALA A 80 11.84 6.66 -4.12
CA ALA A 80 11.65 6.83 -2.67
C ALA A 80 10.19 6.55 -2.26
N ILE A 81 9.76 5.30 -2.45
CA ILE A 81 8.38 4.82 -2.28
C ILE A 81 7.86 5.13 -0.87
N CYS A 82 8.65 4.90 0.18
CA CYS A 82 8.23 5.15 1.55
C CYS A 82 7.92 6.63 1.78
N ARG A 83 8.77 7.52 1.24
CA ARG A 83 8.56 8.98 1.34
C ARG A 83 7.34 9.44 0.55
N LEU A 84 7.06 8.82 -0.60
CA LEU A 84 5.85 9.11 -1.38
C LEU A 84 4.57 8.71 -0.63
N LYS A 85 4.58 7.57 0.10
CA LYS A 85 3.47 7.21 1.00
C LYS A 85 3.24 8.28 2.08
N ARG A 86 4.32 8.83 2.64
CA ARG A 86 4.22 9.96 3.58
C ARG A 86 3.62 11.19 2.92
N VAL A 87 4.05 11.56 1.71
CA VAL A 87 3.46 12.72 0.99
C VAL A 87 1.96 12.54 0.81
N ALA A 88 1.50 11.37 0.36
CA ALA A 88 0.06 11.10 0.23
C ALA A 88 -0.68 11.26 1.57
N ALA A 89 -0.09 10.78 2.67
CA ALA A 89 -0.69 10.91 4.00
C ALA A 89 -0.70 12.34 4.54
N ASP A 90 0.35 13.12 4.26
CA ASP A 90 0.53 14.47 4.79
C ASP A 90 -0.31 15.50 4.01
N HIS A 91 -0.59 15.24 2.72
CA HIS A 91 -1.36 16.13 1.84
C HIS A 91 -2.79 15.66 1.54
N LYS A 92 -3.24 14.52 2.10
CA LYS A 92 -4.62 14.07 1.89
C LYS A 92 -5.61 15.08 2.47
N GLY A 93 -6.75 15.21 1.79
CA GLY A 93 -7.91 15.92 2.31
C GLY A 93 -8.70 15.08 3.31
N ASP A 94 -9.97 15.41 3.43
CA ASP A 94 -10.91 14.65 4.26
C ASP A 94 -11.13 13.24 3.71
N ILE A 95 -10.90 12.24 4.54
CA ILE A 95 -11.10 10.82 4.20
C ILE A 95 -12.43 10.27 4.72
N ARG A 96 -13.16 11.01 5.57
CA ARG A 96 -14.45 10.56 6.14
C ARG A 96 -15.45 10.10 5.07
N PRO A 97 -15.55 10.74 3.89
CA PRO A 97 -16.45 10.27 2.83
C PRO A 97 -16.11 8.89 2.26
N TYR A 98 -14.86 8.45 2.39
CA TYR A 98 -14.36 7.16 1.88
C TYR A 98 -14.41 6.04 2.92
N MET A 99 -14.69 6.36 4.20
CA MET A 99 -14.71 5.36 5.25
C MET A 99 -15.92 4.44 5.13
N PRO A 100 -15.77 3.13 5.42
CA PRO A 100 -16.89 2.21 5.43
C PRO A 100 -17.95 2.68 6.44
N ARG A 101 -19.22 2.60 6.05
CA ARG A 101 -20.33 2.91 6.95
C ARG A 101 -20.54 1.76 7.92
N VAL A 102 -20.79 2.09 9.18
CA VAL A 102 -21.15 1.09 10.20
C VAL A 102 -22.46 0.41 9.79
N PRO A 103 -22.50 -0.93 9.69
CA PRO A 103 -23.72 -1.66 9.35
C PRO A 103 -24.83 -1.42 10.37
N THR A 104 -26.07 -1.23 9.90
CA THR A 104 -27.25 -1.07 10.78
C THR A 104 -27.65 -2.39 11.42
N ALA A 105 -27.59 -3.49 10.67
CA ALA A 105 -27.77 -4.85 11.18
C ALA A 105 -26.41 -5.45 11.57
N LYS A 106 -26.26 -5.81 12.85
CA LYS A 106 -25.05 -6.48 13.36
C LYS A 106 -25.16 -8.00 13.18
N ASN A 107 -24.02 -8.69 13.06
CA ASN A 107 -23.96 -10.15 12.90
C ASN A 107 -24.20 -10.96 14.20
N GLY A 108 -24.53 -10.30 15.32
CA GLY A 108 -24.78 -10.92 16.62
C GLY A 108 -23.55 -11.46 17.37
N LYS A 109 -22.36 -11.40 16.77
CA LYS A 109 -21.12 -11.92 17.37
C LYS A 109 -20.45 -10.85 18.26
N ARG A 110 -19.77 -11.29 19.31
CA ARG A 110 -18.88 -10.45 20.14
C ARG A 110 -17.43 -10.84 19.86
N ILE A 111 -16.60 -9.86 19.57
CA ILE A 111 -15.17 -10.04 19.25
C ILE A 111 -14.38 -9.19 20.25
N ALA A 112 -13.33 -9.78 20.83
CA ALA A 112 -12.40 -9.08 21.69
C ALA A 112 -11.00 -9.14 21.06
N LEU A 113 -10.29 -8.02 21.12
CA LEU A 113 -8.91 -7.88 20.65
C LEU A 113 -8.05 -7.57 21.87
N LEU A 114 -6.96 -8.30 22.06
CA LEU A 114 -6.04 -8.09 23.18
C LEU A 114 -4.88 -7.20 22.72
N GLY A 115 -4.76 -6.03 23.32
CA GLY A 115 -3.76 -5.02 22.98
C GLY A 115 -4.19 -4.07 21.87
N ALA A 116 -3.69 -2.83 21.92
CA ALA A 116 -4.02 -1.73 21.00
C ALA A 116 -2.90 -1.46 19.98
N GLY A 117 -2.16 -2.51 19.59
CA GLY A 117 -1.08 -2.43 18.61
C GLY A 117 -1.60 -2.50 17.16
N PRO A 118 -0.72 -2.29 16.16
CA PRO A 118 -1.08 -2.32 14.74
C PRO A 118 -1.77 -3.62 14.31
N ALA A 119 -1.39 -4.76 14.87
CA ALA A 119 -2.00 -6.04 14.56
C ALA A 119 -3.49 -6.06 14.94
N SER A 120 -3.82 -5.72 16.19
CA SER A 120 -5.21 -5.67 16.67
C SER A 120 -6.02 -4.60 15.96
N LEU A 121 -5.45 -3.41 15.75
CA LEU A 121 -6.13 -2.30 15.08
C LEU A 121 -6.37 -2.56 13.58
N ALA A 122 -5.57 -3.41 12.93
CA ALA A 122 -5.81 -3.83 11.55
C ALA A 122 -6.93 -4.86 11.40
N VAL A 123 -7.20 -5.63 12.46
CA VAL A 123 -8.28 -6.63 12.49
C VAL A 123 -9.62 -6.01 12.90
N ALA A 124 -9.59 -4.96 13.74
CA ALA A 124 -10.76 -4.25 14.26
C ALA A 124 -11.62 -3.62 13.16
#